data_AF-A0A1G3GFF4-F1
#
_entry.id   AF-A0A1G3GFF4-F1
#
_cell.length_a   1.000
_cell.length_b   1.000
_cell.length_c   1.000
_cell.angle_alpha   90.00
_cell.angle_beta   90.00
_cell.angle_gamma   90.00
#
_symmetry.space_group_name_H-M   'P 1'
#
loop_
_entity.id
_entity.type
_entity.pdbx_description
1 polymer ?
#
loop_
_entity_poly.entity_id
_entity_poly.type
_entity_poly.pdbx_seq_one_letter_code
_entity_poly.pdbx_strand_id
1 'polypeptide(L)'
;MRRHRIGAKLEWGKDGLARMKWGVTGLILLPSAGFACALPPSVILTLPTGHYIAAAAAVVAATALLGAAAHRMPELRSYEVARGVDRFPFAVTTYLAFVGFLGLVLVGVWGPTDPMHNLLTLIFWTGVWIALPLASMVLGNLWAGISPWVAPVRMVRVLLGRRGSVGLARFGHWPAVAGLFGFSWFQMVGMVPDDPRVLAQAALIYWVVVFVAAVAEGEDWLQQGEFLTVLFGMIARIAPLWRDRAGGVVRWQVGLPGAQIVRMAALSASEVAFVTLALAGLTFDGLSETFFWLALIGENPLEFTGRSAVQGVNSVGLIGVWAVTVAAVLGALRLGRALGGGFAVGPVVLSFLAIAAGYHAAHYLVMLLTAGQFTLSALNDPLFRGDAWLGLPPFYVSFGFLSVGWVVTSVYAAQFVAILGAHVLAVVLALRLAGPSRAVAHLPLTALMVGYTVLGLWLLSTARGI
;
A
#
# COMPACT_ATOMS: atom_id res chain seq x y z
N MET A 1 2.87 87.75 4.47
CA MET A 1 2.54 88.55 3.26
C MET A 1 2.23 87.58 2.13
N ARG A 2 1.01 87.69 1.54
CA ARG A 2 0.48 87.10 0.28
C ARG A 2 0.55 85.56 0.10
N ARG A 3 -0.57 84.82 0.23
CA ARG A 3 -1.78 84.68 -0.63
C ARG A 3 -1.52 83.91 -1.94
N HIS A 4 -2.09 82.70 -2.07
CA HIS A 4 -3.31 82.51 -2.88
C HIS A 4 -3.99 81.16 -2.63
N ARG A 5 -5.26 81.23 -2.17
CA ARG A 5 -6.32 80.23 -2.39
C ARG A 5 -6.91 80.51 -3.77
N ILE A 6 -7.30 79.46 -4.50
CA ILE A 6 -8.60 79.36 -5.17
C ILE A 6 -9.04 77.90 -5.02
N GLY A 7 -10.24 77.71 -4.47
CA GLY A 7 -10.96 76.43 -4.47
C GLY A 7 -12.25 76.58 -5.27
N ALA A 8 -12.90 75.45 -5.56
CA ALA A 8 -14.32 75.42 -5.87
C ALA A 8 -14.95 74.14 -5.30
N LYS A 9 -15.97 74.39 -4.47
CA LYS A 9 -16.96 73.47 -3.89
C LYS A 9 -17.87 72.87 -4.99
N LEU A 10 -18.51 71.72 -4.77
CA LEU A 10 -19.90 71.63 -4.28
C LEU A 10 -20.43 70.18 -4.20
N GLU A 11 -21.37 70.01 -3.28
CA GLU A 11 -22.03 68.77 -2.85
C GLU A 11 -23.20 68.34 -3.76
N TRP A 12 -23.38 67.01 -3.81
CA TRP A 12 -24.59 66.18 -3.91
C TRP A 12 -25.83 66.66 -4.70
N GLY A 13 -26.12 65.92 -5.78
CA GLY A 13 -27.45 65.76 -6.37
C GLY A 13 -27.79 64.28 -6.53
N LYS A 14 -28.96 63.88 -6.01
CA LYS A 14 -29.54 62.54 -6.05
C LYS A 14 -30.12 62.22 -7.45
N ASP A 15 -30.28 60.92 -7.68
CA ASP A 15 -31.15 60.27 -8.67
C ASP A 15 -30.61 60.12 -10.11
N GLY A 16 -30.37 58.86 -10.48
CA GLY A 16 -29.94 58.46 -11.82
C GLY A 16 -29.76 56.95 -11.92
N LEU A 17 -30.90 56.23 -11.89
CA LEU A 17 -30.99 54.80 -12.20
C LEU A 17 -30.40 54.48 -13.59
N ALA A 18 -29.92 53.25 -13.72
CA ALA A 18 -29.54 52.54 -14.95
C ALA A 18 -28.11 52.78 -15.50
N ARG A 19 -27.22 51.83 -15.23
CA ARG A 19 -26.69 50.90 -16.24
C ARG A 19 -25.68 49.91 -15.63
N MET A 20 -25.98 48.64 -15.86
CA MET A 20 -25.23 47.43 -15.57
C MET A 20 -23.80 47.46 -16.11
N LYS A 21 -22.79 47.28 -15.24
CA LYS A 21 -21.51 46.62 -15.56
C LYS A 21 -20.96 45.90 -14.32
N TRP A 22 -20.66 44.62 -14.50
CA TRP A 22 -20.04 43.74 -13.54
C TRP A 22 -18.70 44.30 -13.04
N GLY A 23 -18.55 44.42 -11.72
CA GLY A 23 -17.34 44.89 -11.06
C GLY A 23 -17.08 44.08 -9.79
N VAL A 24 -16.41 42.95 -9.95
CA VAL A 24 -15.86 42.15 -8.84
C VAL A 24 -14.85 43.01 -8.10
N THR A 25 -15.18 43.45 -6.89
CA THR A 25 -14.22 44.09 -5.99
C THR A 25 -13.96 43.12 -4.85
N GLY A 26 -12.72 42.61 -4.83
CA GLY A 26 -12.27 41.59 -3.91
C GLY A 26 -12.29 42.06 -2.46
N LEU A 27 -12.94 41.26 -1.61
CA LEU A 27 -12.62 41.24 -0.20
C LEU A 27 -11.32 40.46 -0.05
N ILE A 28 -10.24 41.20 0.17
CA ILE A 28 -8.93 40.69 0.53
C ILE A 28 -9.07 39.97 1.88
N LEU A 29 -9.06 38.64 1.85
CA LEU A 29 -8.79 37.82 3.03
C LEU A 29 -7.27 37.69 3.15
N LEU A 30 -6.68 38.60 3.94
CA LEU A 30 -5.33 38.42 4.46
C LEU A 30 -5.31 37.13 5.28
N PRO A 31 -4.43 36.15 4.98
CA PRO A 31 -4.27 35.00 5.85
C PRO A 31 -3.55 35.50 7.11
N SER A 32 -4.29 35.62 8.22
CA SER A 32 -3.66 35.74 9.52
C SER A 32 -2.88 34.47 9.78
N ALA A 33 -1.63 34.62 10.21
CA ALA A 33 -0.78 33.55 10.71
C ALA A 33 -1.41 32.97 11.99
N GLY A 34 -2.43 32.13 11.82
CA GLY A 34 -2.85 31.20 12.85
C GLY A 34 -1.75 30.17 12.98
N PHE A 35 -1.09 30.14 14.14
CA PHE A 35 -0.33 28.97 14.58
C PHE A 35 -1.32 27.80 14.75
N ALA A 36 -1.72 27.20 13.63
CA ALA A 36 -2.36 25.91 13.61
C ALA A 36 -1.25 24.90 13.90
N CYS A 37 -1.09 24.55 15.18
CA CYS A 37 -0.41 23.32 15.54
C CYS A 37 -1.30 22.19 14.99
N ALA A 38 -1.01 21.75 13.76
CA ALA A 38 -1.72 20.66 13.14
C ALA A 38 -1.35 19.39 13.90
N LEU A 39 -2.17 19.03 14.88
CA LEU A 39 -2.18 17.68 15.44
C LEU A 39 -2.61 16.72 14.30
N PRO A 40 -1.73 15.86 13.76
CA PRO A 40 -2.23 14.68 13.04
C PRO A 40 -2.92 13.77 14.08
N PRO A 41 -3.97 12.97 13.80
CA PRO A 41 -4.98 12.91 12.74
C PRO A 41 -6.34 13.45 13.25
N SER A 42 -6.33 14.53 14.05
CA SER A 42 -7.50 15.03 14.79
C SER A 42 -8.75 15.34 13.95
N VAL A 43 -8.58 15.66 12.66
CA VAL A 43 -9.70 16.00 11.76
C VAL A 43 -10.52 14.77 11.35
N ILE A 44 -9.92 13.58 11.22
CA ILE A 44 -10.64 12.35 10.83
C ILE A 44 -11.67 11.96 11.91
N LEU A 45 -11.39 12.25 13.19
CA LEU A 45 -12.28 11.98 14.32
C LEU A 45 -13.59 12.78 14.29
N THR A 46 -13.67 13.84 13.49
CA THR A 46 -14.87 14.68 13.37
C THR A 46 -15.85 14.21 12.30
N LEU A 47 -15.44 13.28 11.43
CA LEU A 47 -16.32 12.70 10.43
C LEU A 47 -17.25 11.65 11.08
N PRO A 48 -18.53 11.54 10.65
CA PRO A 48 -19.48 10.58 11.20
C PRO A 48 -19.20 9.15 10.68
N THR A 49 -18.02 8.62 10.99
CA THR A 49 -17.47 7.38 10.43
C THR A 49 -18.33 6.15 10.72
N GLY A 50 -19.09 6.14 11.83
CA GLY A 50 -20.00 5.06 12.19
C GLY A 50 -21.03 4.73 11.10
N HIS A 51 -21.62 5.74 10.44
CA HIS A 51 -22.57 5.51 9.34
C HIS A 51 -21.88 4.93 8.10
N TYR A 52 -20.66 5.36 7.81
CA TYR A 52 -19.86 4.81 6.70
C TYR A 52 -19.51 3.35 6.96
N ILE A 53 -19.05 3.01 8.17
CA ILE A 53 -18.73 1.63 8.57
C ILE A 53 -19.95 0.73 8.44
N ALA A 54 -21.10 1.15 8.99
CA ALA A 54 -22.34 0.39 8.93
C ALA A 54 -22.82 0.19 7.47
N ALA A 55 -22.77 1.25 6.66
CA ALA A 55 -23.15 1.19 5.24
C ALA A 55 -22.23 0.24 4.46
N ALA A 56 -20.92 0.30 4.67
CA ALA A 56 -19.98 -0.60 4.00
C ALA A 56 -20.19 -2.07 4.41
N ALA A 57 -20.40 -2.33 5.70
CA ALA A 57 -20.76 -3.66 6.18
C ALA A 57 -22.03 -4.19 5.51
N ALA A 58 -23.08 -3.36 5.43
CA ALA A 58 -24.34 -3.71 4.79
C ALA A 58 -24.17 -3.99 3.28
N VAL A 59 -23.39 -3.17 2.54
CA VAL A 59 -23.14 -3.37 1.12
C VAL A 59 -22.38 -4.67 0.86
N VAL A 60 -21.34 -4.96 1.64
CA VAL A 60 -20.55 -6.19 1.51
C VAL A 60 -21.41 -7.42 1.84
N ALA A 61 -22.20 -7.35 2.93
CA ALA A 61 -23.13 -8.41 3.30
C ALA A 61 -24.21 -8.63 2.22
N ALA A 62 -24.83 -7.57 1.72
CA ALA A 62 -25.86 -7.65 0.68
C ALA A 62 -25.27 -8.23 -0.61
N THR A 63 -24.08 -7.81 -1.03
CA THR A 63 -23.38 -8.34 -2.20
C THR A 63 -23.15 -9.85 -2.06
N ALA A 64 -22.69 -10.28 -0.89
CA ALA A 64 -22.41 -11.69 -0.64
C ALA A 64 -23.69 -12.54 -0.60
N LEU A 65 -24.74 -12.06 0.08
CA LEU A 65 -26.01 -12.77 0.22
C LEU A 65 -26.78 -12.86 -1.10
N LEU A 66 -26.94 -11.73 -1.80
CA LEU A 66 -27.59 -11.70 -3.11
C LEU A 66 -26.78 -12.49 -4.12
N GLY A 67 -25.46 -12.40 -4.05
CA GLY A 67 -24.56 -13.13 -4.92
C GLY A 67 -24.62 -14.65 -4.74
N ALA A 68 -24.59 -15.10 -3.50
CA ALA A 68 -24.72 -16.51 -3.16
C ALA A 68 -26.11 -17.07 -3.52
N ALA A 69 -27.18 -16.27 -3.36
CA ALA A 69 -28.54 -16.67 -3.69
C ALA A 69 -28.82 -16.69 -5.21
N ALA A 70 -28.30 -15.70 -5.95
CA ALA A 70 -28.55 -15.57 -7.38
C ALA A 70 -27.73 -16.56 -8.22
N HIS A 71 -26.68 -17.15 -7.65
CA HIS A 71 -25.70 -18.00 -8.36
C HIS A 71 -25.15 -17.35 -9.65
N ARG A 72 -25.15 -16.01 -9.71
CA ARG A 72 -24.78 -15.22 -10.89
C ARG A 72 -23.79 -14.14 -10.47
N MET A 73 -22.51 -14.39 -10.73
CA MET A 73 -21.44 -13.41 -10.57
C MET A 73 -20.99 -12.91 -11.95
N PRO A 74 -20.65 -11.61 -12.09
CA PRO A 74 -20.11 -11.09 -13.35
C PRO A 74 -18.86 -11.86 -13.75
N GLU A 75 -18.69 -12.16 -15.04
CA GLU A 75 -17.48 -12.80 -15.55
C GLU A 75 -16.31 -11.82 -15.54
N LEU A 76 -15.26 -12.17 -14.81
CA LEU A 76 -14.01 -11.41 -14.77
C LEU A 76 -13.19 -11.74 -16.04
N ARG A 77 -13.65 -11.19 -17.16
CA ARG A 77 -13.00 -11.37 -18.48
C ARG A 77 -11.77 -10.47 -18.62
N SER A 78 -10.90 -10.91 -19.52
CA SER A 78 -9.69 -10.22 -19.93
C SER A 78 -9.54 -10.28 -21.44
N TYR A 79 -8.97 -9.23 -22.03
CA TYR A 79 -8.80 -9.07 -23.46
C TYR A 79 -7.35 -8.67 -23.78
N GLU A 80 -6.76 -9.33 -24.78
CA GLU A 80 -5.47 -8.91 -25.33
C GLU A 80 -5.71 -7.65 -26.18
N VAL A 81 -5.08 -6.53 -25.79
CA VAL A 81 -5.24 -5.24 -26.47
C VAL A 81 -4.08 -4.96 -27.41
N ALA A 82 -2.88 -5.45 -27.07
CA ALA A 82 -1.71 -5.28 -27.92
C ALA A 82 -0.72 -6.44 -27.74
N ARG A 83 0.06 -6.71 -28.79
CA ARG A 83 1.13 -7.70 -28.79
C ARG A 83 2.35 -7.12 -29.49
N GLY A 84 3.52 -7.32 -28.90
CA GLY A 84 4.78 -6.83 -29.45
C GLY A 84 5.96 -7.70 -29.05
N VAL A 85 7.08 -7.49 -29.75
CA VAL A 85 8.38 -8.04 -29.32
C VAL A 85 8.80 -7.32 -28.04
N ASP A 86 9.43 -8.03 -27.12
CA ASP A 86 10.02 -7.42 -25.93
C ASP A 86 11.22 -6.55 -26.33
N ARG A 87 10.96 -5.27 -26.65
CA ARG A 87 11.97 -4.31 -27.11
C ARG A 87 12.87 -3.83 -25.98
N PHE A 88 12.46 -4.00 -24.72
CA PHE A 88 13.25 -3.65 -23.56
C PHE A 88 13.84 -4.92 -22.95
N PRO A 89 15.14 -5.17 -23.13
CA PRO A 89 15.75 -6.36 -22.56
C PRO A 89 15.62 -6.29 -21.03
N PHE A 90 14.81 -7.20 -20.49
CA PHE A 90 14.58 -7.41 -19.06
C PHE A 90 15.88 -7.44 -18.23
N ALA A 91 16.98 -7.89 -18.85
CA ALA A 91 18.31 -7.85 -18.26
C ALA A 91 18.80 -6.42 -17.98
N VAL A 92 18.61 -5.47 -18.89
CA VAL A 92 19.11 -4.09 -18.72
C VAL A 92 18.41 -3.40 -17.55
N THR A 93 17.08 -3.55 -17.45
CA THR A 93 16.33 -2.91 -16.36
C THR A 93 16.71 -3.48 -15.00
N THR A 94 16.98 -4.78 -14.92
CA THR A 94 17.42 -5.43 -13.67
C THR A 94 18.87 -5.11 -13.31
N TYR A 95 19.77 -4.91 -14.28
CA TYR A 95 21.12 -4.37 -14.03
C TYR A 95 21.07 -2.93 -13.52
N LEU A 96 20.27 -2.05 -14.16
CA LEU A 96 20.09 -0.67 -13.71
C LEU A 96 19.48 -0.61 -12.31
N ALA A 97 18.53 -1.50 -12.01
CA ALA A 97 17.96 -1.60 -10.67
C ALA A 97 18.97 -2.05 -9.62
N PHE A 98 19.87 -3.00 -9.95
CA PHE A 98 20.95 -3.38 -9.05
C PHE A 98 21.93 -2.22 -8.80
N VAL A 99 22.37 -1.52 -9.85
CA VAL A 99 23.24 -0.34 -9.71
C VAL A 99 22.56 0.77 -8.92
N GLY A 100 21.29 1.03 -9.19
CA GLY A 100 20.46 1.98 -8.46
C GLY A 100 20.33 1.62 -6.99
N PHE A 101 20.07 0.34 -6.68
CA PHE A 101 20.03 -0.17 -5.31
C PHE A 101 21.36 0.05 -4.58
N LEU A 102 22.50 -0.28 -5.21
CA LEU A 102 23.81 0.01 -4.62
C LEU A 102 23.98 1.50 -4.36
N GLY A 103 23.65 2.36 -5.34
CA GLY A 103 23.68 3.82 -5.17
C GLY A 103 22.84 4.30 -3.98
N LEU A 104 21.62 3.78 -3.82
CA LEU A 104 20.77 4.09 -2.67
C LEU A 104 21.41 3.63 -1.36
N VAL A 105 21.99 2.42 -1.29
CA VAL A 105 22.70 1.95 -0.08
C VAL A 105 23.85 2.90 0.27
N LEU A 106 24.64 3.35 -0.71
CA LEU A 106 25.73 4.31 -0.47
C LEU A 106 25.20 5.66 0.05
N VAL A 107 24.07 6.14 -0.49
CA VAL A 107 23.40 7.36 0.01
C VAL A 107 22.80 7.14 1.41
N GLY A 108 22.30 5.96 1.73
CA GLY A 108 21.84 5.64 3.09
C GLY A 108 22.97 5.68 4.12
N VAL A 109 24.18 5.25 3.74
CA VAL A 109 25.34 5.20 4.65
C VAL A 109 26.05 6.55 4.79
N TRP A 110 26.23 7.29 3.68
CA TRP A 110 27.03 8.52 3.65
C TRP A 110 26.24 9.80 3.35
N GLY A 111 24.99 9.69 2.98
CA GLY A 111 24.10 10.81 2.76
C GLY A 111 23.54 11.40 4.06
N PRO A 112 22.43 12.16 3.95
CA PRO A 112 21.80 12.83 5.10
C PRO A 112 21.38 11.82 6.18
N THR A 113 21.58 12.17 7.45
CA THR A 113 21.18 11.31 8.57
C THR A 113 19.70 11.44 8.93
N ASP A 114 19.07 12.53 8.49
CA ASP A 114 17.63 12.74 8.69
C ASP A 114 16.83 11.87 7.71
N PRO A 115 15.96 10.96 8.20
CA PRO A 115 15.06 10.14 7.39
C PRO A 115 14.25 10.91 6.34
N MET A 116 13.85 12.16 6.65
CA MET A 116 13.02 12.99 5.77
C MET A 116 13.79 13.63 4.62
N HIS A 117 15.11 13.56 4.63
CA HIS A 117 15.99 14.09 3.59
C HIS A 117 16.88 13.00 2.96
N ASN A 118 16.88 11.79 3.51
CA ASN A 118 17.67 10.69 2.96
C ASN A 118 16.94 9.98 1.81
N LEU A 119 17.59 9.94 0.64
CA LEU A 119 17.00 9.34 -0.56
C LEU A 119 16.71 7.84 -0.41
N LEU A 120 17.56 7.06 0.27
CA LEU A 120 17.30 5.63 0.47
C LEU A 120 16.02 5.43 1.28
N THR A 121 15.91 6.11 2.41
CA THR A 121 14.76 5.99 3.31
C THR A 121 13.46 6.33 2.58
N LEU A 122 13.44 7.45 1.86
CA LEU A 122 12.27 7.89 1.11
C LEU A 122 11.93 6.97 -0.08
N ILE A 123 12.92 6.56 -0.86
CA ILE A 123 12.68 5.65 -2.00
C ILE A 123 12.23 4.28 -1.53
N PHE A 124 12.76 3.76 -0.42
CA PHE A 124 12.34 2.48 0.10
C PHE A 124 10.92 2.54 0.66
N TRP A 125 10.65 3.41 1.63
CA TRP A 125 9.34 3.47 2.29
C TRP A 125 8.26 4.06 1.41
N THR A 126 8.52 5.17 0.72
CA THR A 126 7.50 5.82 -0.12
C THR A 126 7.46 5.21 -1.52
N GLY A 127 8.62 4.99 -2.14
CA GLY A 127 8.71 4.47 -3.50
C GLY A 127 8.38 2.97 -3.57
N VAL A 128 9.20 2.14 -2.91
CA VAL A 128 9.12 0.67 -3.01
C VAL A 128 7.98 0.10 -2.18
N TRP A 129 7.74 0.58 -0.96
CA TRP A 129 6.72 -0.01 -0.09
C TRP A 129 5.31 0.57 -0.30
N ILE A 130 5.18 1.81 -0.79
CA ILE A 130 3.87 2.46 -0.98
C ILE A 130 3.54 2.62 -2.47
N ALA A 131 4.27 3.46 -3.19
CA ALA A 131 3.92 3.85 -4.55
C ALA A 131 3.97 2.67 -5.54
N LEU A 132 4.98 1.82 -5.44
CA LEU A 132 5.17 0.70 -6.35
C LEU A 132 4.11 -0.39 -6.19
N PRO A 133 3.65 -0.78 -4.98
CA PRO A 133 2.51 -1.68 -4.82
C PRO A 133 1.24 -1.11 -5.45
N LEU A 134 0.96 0.18 -5.22
CA LEU A 134 -0.22 0.84 -5.79
C LEU A 134 -0.16 0.90 -7.31
N ALA A 135 0.99 1.26 -7.86
CA ALA A 135 1.20 1.22 -9.31
C ALA A 135 1.08 -0.21 -9.85
N SER A 136 1.55 -1.21 -9.10
CA SER A 136 1.44 -2.62 -9.51
C SER A 136 0.01 -3.17 -9.45
N MET A 137 -0.82 -2.65 -8.54
CA MET A 137 -2.26 -2.93 -8.49
C MET A 137 -3.03 -2.32 -9.67
N VAL A 138 -2.43 -1.43 -10.45
CA VAL A 138 -3.05 -0.81 -11.64
C VAL A 138 -2.44 -1.32 -12.94
N LEU A 139 -1.11 -1.48 -12.98
CA LEU A 139 -0.30 -1.71 -14.20
C LEU A 139 0.33 -3.12 -14.27
N GLY A 140 0.05 -3.99 -13.30
CA GLY A 140 0.59 -5.34 -13.20
C GLY A 140 1.98 -5.36 -12.56
N ASN A 141 2.72 -6.48 -12.69
CA ASN A 141 3.95 -6.68 -11.93
C ASN A 141 5.10 -5.78 -12.45
N LEU A 142 5.26 -4.61 -11.84
CA LEU A 142 6.33 -3.66 -12.14
C LEU A 142 7.66 -4.09 -11.51
N TRP A 143 7.60 -4.70 -10.32
CA TRP A 143 8.75 -5.19 -9.57
C TRP A 143 9.64 -6.14 -10.37
N ALA A 144 9.04 -7.01 -11.19
CA ALA A 144 9.80 -7.92 -12.05
C ALA A 144 10.89 -7.19 -12.86
N GLY A 145 10.61 -5.99 -13.37
CA GLY A 145 11.56 -5.22 -14.16
C GLY A 145 12.62 -4.48 -13.35
N ILE A 146 12.38 -4.23 -12.06
CA ILE A 146 13.24 -3.44 -11.17
C ILE A 146 13.79 -4.24 -9.99
N SER A 147 13.70 -5.58 -10.04
CA SER A 147 14.28 -6.45 -9.04
C SER A 147 15.82 -6.39 -9.11
N PRO A 148 16.51 -6.01 -8.01
CA PRO A 148 17.97 -5.89 -7.98
C PRO A 148 18.71 -7.24 -7.85
N TRP A 149 18.03 -8.38 -7.99
CA TRP A 149 18.66 -9.71 -7.86
C TRP A 149 18.87 -10.43 -9.19
N VAL A 150 17.94 -10.33 -10.14
CA VAL A 150 17.93 -11.19 -11.34
C VAL A 150 19.23 -11.09 -12.12
N ALA A 151 19.64 -9.88 -12.48
CA ALA A 151 20.86 -9.63 -13.24
C ALA A 151 22.14 -10.11 -12.53
N PRO A 152 22.43 -9.70 -11.28
CA PRO A 152 23.64 -10.13 -10.58
C PRO A 152 23.66 -11.64 -10.30
N VAL A 153 22.50 -12.27 -9.99
CA VAL A 153 22.42 -13.73 -9.81
C VAL A 153 22.80 -14.44 -11.09
N ARG A 154 22.22 -14.02 -12.23
CA ARG A 154 22.54 -14.59 -13.54
C ARG A 154 24.02 -14.45 -13.87
N MET A 155 24.57 -13.25 -13.68
CA MET A 155 25.98 -12.95 -13.93
C MET A 155 26.90 -13.88 -13.14
N VAL A 156 26.68 -14.00 -11.83
CA VAL A 156 27.54 -14.82 -10.98
C VAL A 156 27.38 -16.32 -11.25
N ARG A 157 26.17 -16.81 -11.52
CA ARG A 157 25.99 -18.23 -11.91
C ARG A 157 26.71 -18.57 -13.20
N VAL A 158 26.71 -17.67 -14.19
CA VAL A 158 27.47 -17.84 -15.44
C VAL A 158 28.97 -17.87 -15.16
N LEU A 159 29.49 -16.91 -14.39
CA LEU A 159 30.92 -16.85 -14.04
C LEU A 159 31.40 -18.08 -13.26
N LEU A 160 30.55 -18.63 -12.39
CA LEU A 160 30.85 -19.83 -11.61
C LEU A 160 30.58 -21.14 -12.38
N GLY A 161 30.07 -21.08 -13.62
CA GLY A 161 29.66 -22.27 -14.38
C GLY A 161 28.55 -23.09 -13.71
N ARG A 162 27.79 -22.48 -12.79
CA ARG A 162 26.84 -23.18 -11.91
C ARG A 162 25.49 -23.35 -12.59
N ARG A 163 25.11 -24.59 -12.88
CA ARG A 163 23.81 -24.95 -13.47
C ARG A 163 22.87 -25.70 -12.51
N GLY A 164 23.39 -26.26 -11.43
CA GLY A 164 22.62 -27.03 -10.45
C GLY A 164 21.80 -26.16 -9.49
N SER A 165 20.95 -26.85 -8.71
CA SER A 165 20.16 -26.33 -7.57
C SER A 165 20.60 -27.05 -6.30
N VAL A 166 20.43 -26.42 -5.14
CA VAL A 166 20.71 -27.00 -3.81
C VAL A 166 19.45 -27.58 -3.16
N GLY A 167 18.32 -27.53 -3.86
CA GLY A 167 17.03 -28.04 -3.41
C GLY A 167 16.26 -27.08 -2.49
N LEU A 168 16.54 -25.77 -2.52
CA LEU A 168 15.77 -24.79 -1.75
C LEU A 168 14.30 -24.71 -2.20
N ALA A 169 13.99 -25.03 -3.46
CA ALA A 169 12.62 -25.07 -3.97
C ALA A 169 11.70 -26.04 -3.19
N ARG A 170 12.26 -27.04 -2.48
CA ARG A 170 11.47 -27.98 -1.64
C ARG A 170 10.73 -27.31 -0.49
N PHE A 171 11.18 -26.11 -0.07
CA PHE A 171 10.56 -25.35 1.01
C PHE A 171 9.38 -24.50 0.53
N GLY A 172 9.07 -24.50 -0.77
CA GLY A 172 8.01 -23.68 -1.35
C GLY A 172 8.20 -22.21 -0.98
N HIS A 173 7.15 -21.59 -0.44
CA HIS A 173 7.14 -20.16 -0.09
C HIS A 173 7.55 -19.85 1.35
N TRP A 174 7.94 -20.85 2.16
CA TRP A 174 8.36 -20.60 3.55
C TRP A 174 9.52 -19.61 3.70
N PRO A 175 10.54 -19.58 2.81
CA PRO A 175 11.56 -18.54 2.88
C PRO A 175 11.00 -17.13 2.68
N ALA A 176 10.03 -16.97 1.76
CA ALA A 176 9.34 -15.69 1.57
C ALA A 176 8.44 -15.33 2.76
N VAL A 177 7.81 -16.30 3.42
CA VAL A 177 7.06 -16.09 4.68
C VAL A 177 8.00 -15.58 5.78
N ALA A 178 9.18 -16.19 5.94
CA ALA A 178 10.18 -15.73 6.90
C ALA A 178 10.70 -14.32 6.56
N GLY A 179 10.93 -14.02 5.28
CA GLY A 179 11.31 -12.70 4.80
C GLY A 179 10.24 -11.65 5.09
N LEU A 180 8.97 -11.93 4.77
CA LEU A 180 7.85 -11.05 5.06
C LEU A 180 7.68 -10.83 6.56
N PHE A 181 7.81 -11.88 7.38
CA PHE A 181 7.71 -11.76 8.83
C PHE A 181 8.83 -10.88 9.39
N GLY A 182 10.08 -11.13 8.97
CA GLY A 182 11.22 -10.33 9.39
C GLY A 182 11.09 -8.86 8.97
N PHE A 183 10.58 -8.61 7.76
CA PHE A 183 10.30 -7.28 7.27
C PHE A 183 9.18 -6.59 8.08
N SER A 184 8.05 -7.28 8.30
CA SER A 184 6.94 -6.80 9.13
C SER A 184 7.41 -6.47 10.55
N TRP A 185 8.22 -7.33 11.15
CA TRP A 185 8.81 -7.07 12.47
C TRP A 185 9.74 -5.86 12.43
N PHE A 186 10.63 -5.77 11.45
CA PHE A 186 11.56 -4.63 11.31
C PHE A 186 10.80 -3.30 11.21
N GLN A 187 9.79 -3.20 10.34
CA GLN A 187 9.06 -1.95 10.12
C GLN A 187 8.21 -1.51 11.33
N MET A 188 7.53 -2.44 12.00
CA MET A 188 6.54 -2.12 13.05
C MET A 188 7.16 -2.16 14.44
N VAL A 189 8.09 -3.10 14.67
CA VAL A 189 8.61 -3.43 16.00
C VAL A 189 10.09 -3.03 16.17
N GLY A 190 10.81 -2.84 15.07
CA GLY A 190 12.18 -2.35 15.08
C GLY A 190 12.31 -1.01 15.82
N MET A 191 13.48 -0.79 16.44
CA MET A 191 13.69 0.42 17.26
C MET A 191 13.75 1.70 16.43
N VAL A 192 14.43 1.64 15.28
CA VAL A 192 14.71 2.80 14.41
C VAL A 192 14.68 2.39 12.92
N PRO A 193 13.55 1.87 12.40
CA PRO A 193 13.46 1.39 11.03
C PRO A 193 13.64 2.49 9.97
N ASP A 194 13.39 3.75 10.34
CA ASP A 194 13.54 4.91 9.45
C ASP A 194 14.97 5.48 9.43
N ASP A 195 15.83 5.08 10.38
CA ASP A 195 17.23 5.51 10.39
C ASP A 195 17.93 5.06 9.09
N PRO A 196 18.51 5.99 8.31
CA PRO A 196 19.06 5.66 7.00
C PRO A 196 20.17 4.61 7.03
N ARG A 197 21.01 4.60 8.07
CA ARG A 197 22.14 3.68 8.18
C ARG A 197 21.66 2.29 8.57
N VAL A 198 20.73 2.20 9.53
CA VAL A 198 20.10 0.94 9.93
C VAL A 198 19.34 0.34 8.76
N LEU A 199 18.58 1.15 8.01
CA LEU A 199 17.86 0.70 6.83
C LEU A 199 18.83 0.24 5.72
N ALA A 200 19.91 0.99 5.45
CA ALA A 200 20.92 0.60 4.46
C ALA A 200 21.57 -0.75 4.81
N GLN A 201 21.92 -0.95 6.08
CA GLN A 201 22.49 -2.20 6.57
C GLN A 201 21.49 -3.35 6.45
N ALA A 202 20.25 -3.16 6.90
CA ALA A 202 19.20 -4.17 6.81
C ALA A 202 18.90 -4.56 5.36
N ALA A 203 18.78 -3.57 4.46
CA ALA A 203 18.54 -3.78 3.04
C ALA A 203 19.72 -4.52 2.37
N LEU A 204 20.96 -4.17 2.71
CA LEU A 204 22.15 -4.85 2.19
C LEU A 204 22.25 -6.29 2.70
N ILE A 205 22.04 -6.53 4.00
CA ILE A 205 22.03 -7.88 4.58
C ILE A 205 20.95 -8.74 3.91
N TYR A 206 19.72 -8.20 3.81
CA TYR A 206 18.62 -8.87 3.15
C TYR A 206 18.97 -9.21 1.70
N TRP A 207 19.52 -8.24 0.96
CA TRP A 207 19.94 -8.44 -0.42
C TRP A 207 20.99 -9.55 -0.56
N VAL A 208 22.02 -9.55 0.28
CA VAL A 208 23.10 -10.56 0.26
C VAL A 208 22.57 -11.96 0.56
N VAL A 209 21.71 -12.10 1.59
CA VAL A 209 21.13 -13.40 1.95
C VAL A 209 20.32 -14.00 0.79
N VAL A 210 19.43 -13.20 0.21
CA VAL A 210 18.62 -13.63 -0.94
C VAL A 210 19.50 -13.89 -2.17
N PHE A 211 20.49 -13.04 -2.41
CA PHE A 211 21.43 -13.19 -3.52
C PHE A 211 22.20 -14.51 -3.45
N VAL A 212 22.76 -14.85 -2.28
CA VAL A 212 23.48 -16.11 -2.07
C VAL A 212 22.55 -17.31 -2.29
N ALA A 213 21.34 -17.27 -1.75
CA ALA A 213 20.34 -18.32 -1.93
C ALA A 213 19.96 -18.51 -3.41
N ALA A 214 19.71 -17.41 -4.13
CA ALA A 214 19.36 -17.42 -5.54
C ALA A 214 20.52 -17.83 -6.45
N VAL A 215 21.78 -17.50 -6.11
CA VAL A 215 22.95 -18.03 -6.83
C VAL A 215 23.08 -19.55 -6.62
N ALA A 216 22.81 -20.02 -5.40
CA ALA A 216 22.89 -21.44 -5.06
C ALA A 216 21.81 -22.29 -5.74
N GLU A 217 20.56 -21.79 -5.80
CA GLU A 217 19.38 -22.49 -6.33
C GLU A 217 19.10 -22.18 -7.80
N GLY A 218 19.09 -20.90 -8.17
CA GLY A 218 18.70 -20.39 -9.48
C GLY A 218 17.85 -19.11 -9.37
N GLU A 219 17.87 -18.30 -10.43
CA GLU A 219 17.12 -17.03 -10.49
C GLU A 219 15.59 -17.22 -10.38
N ASP A 220 15.07 -18.35 -10.85
CA ASP A 220 13.64 -18.68 -10.77
C ASP A 220 13.16 -18.89 -9.31
N TRP A 221 14.07 -19.23 -8.39
CA TRP A 221 13.75 -19.40 -6.98
C TRP A 221 13.22 -18.11 -6.33
N LEU A 222 13.58 -16.93 -6.87
CA LEU A 222 13.08 -15.65 -6.39
C LEU A 222 11.54 -15.58 -6.40
N GLN A 223 10.88 -16.27 -7.33
CA GLN A 223 9.41 -16.33 -7.40
C GLN A 223 8.77 -17.10 -6.23
N GLN A 224 9.56 -17.81 -5.43
CA GLN A 224 9.09 -18.59 -4.28
C GLN A 224 9.72 -18.10 -2.96
N GLY A 225 11.00 -17.73 -2.99
CA GLY A 225 11.80 -17.49 -1.79
C GLY A 225 12.00 -16.04 -1.39
N GLU A 226 11.79 -15.08 -2.29
CA GLU A 226 12.03 -13.65 -2.04
C GLU A 226 10.70 -12.92 -1.82
N PHE A 227 10.52 -12.31 -0.64
CA PHE A 227 9.20 -11.87 -0.21
C PHE A 227 8.63 -10.73 -1.06
N LEU A 228 9.45 -9.78 -1.54
CA LEU A 228 8.96 -8.69 -2.38
C LEU A 228 8.49 -9.26 -3.72
N THR A 229 9.26 -10.15 -4.34
CA THR A 229 8.90 -10.81 -5.60
C THR A 229 7.58 -11.55 -5.48
N VAL A 230 7.39 -12.29 -4.38
CA VAL A 230 6.12 -12.99 -4.10
C VAL A 230 4.98 -11.97 -3.86
N LEU A 231 5.19 -10.98 -3.00
CA LEU A 231 4.19 -9.96 -2.66
C LEU A 231 3.72 -9.20 -3.92
N PHE A 232 4.66 -8.62 -4.67
CA PHE A 232 4.39 -7.91 -5.92
C PHE A 232 3.75 -8.80 -6.98
N GLY A 233 4.19 -10.05 -7.08
CA GLY A 233 3.61 -11.05 -7.96
C GLY A 233 2.14 -11.34 -7.63
N MET A 234 1.78 -11.40 -6.35
CA MET A 234 0.41 -11.63 -5.88
C MET A 234 -0.50 -10.40 -6.01
N ILE A 235 -0.07 -9.23 -5.53
CA ILE A 235 -0.90 -8.00 -5.59
C ILE A 235 -1.14 -7.54 -7.03
N ALA A 236 -0.18 -7.75 -7.93
CA ALA A 236 -0.31 -7.40 -9.35
C ALA A 236 -1.42 -8.18 -10.07
N ARG A 237 -1.93 -9.28 -9.48
CA ARG A 237 -3.05 -10.06 -10.05
C ARG A 237 -4.39 -9.34 -9.96
N ILE A 238 -4.45 -8.26 -9.17
CA ILE A 238 -5.62 -7.39 -9.08
C ILE A 238 -5.66 -6.41 -10.24
N ALA A 239 -4.53 -6.19 -10.93
CA ALA A 239 -4.41 -5.14 -11.93
C ALA A 239 -5.40 -5.27 -13.10
N PRO A 240 -6.12 -4.19 -13.45
CA PRO A 240 -6.96 -4.15 -14.63
C PRO A 240 -6.14 -4.09 -15.93
N LEU A 241 -4.90 -3.58 -15.88
CA LEU A 241 -3.95 -3.59 -16.98
C LEU A 241 -2.70 -4.38 -16.56
N TRP A 242 -2.27 -5.35 -17.36
CA TRP A 242 -1.02 -6.07 -17.10
C TRP A 242 -0.31 -6.50 -18.38
N ARG A 243 0.90 -7.05 -18.19
CA ARG A 243 1.74 -7.59 -19.25
C ARG A 243 2.05 -9.06 -18.98
N ASP A 244 1.78 -9.90 -19.96
CA ASP A 244 2.26 -11.27 -19.98
C ASP A 244 3.48 -11.37 -20.90
N ARG A 245 4.59 -11.89 -20.35
CA ARG A 245 5.84 -12.11 -21.09
C ARG A 245 6.02 -13.61 -21.31
N ALA A 246 6.06 -14.02 -22.58
CA ALA A 246 6.31 -15.41 -22.95
C ALA A 246 7.07 -15.49 -24.27
N GLY A 247 8.20 -16.22 -24.30
CA GLY A 247 8.95 -16.49 -25.52
C GLY A 247 9.44 -15.23 -26.27
N GLY A 248 9.86 -14.19 -25.54
CA GLY A 248 10.31 -12.91 -26.13
C GLY A 248 9.19 -12.01 -26.65
N VAL A 249 7.93 -12.39 -26.44
CA VAL A 249 6.74 -11.61 -26.79
C VAL A 249 6.13 -11.04 -25.52
N VAL A 250 5.74 -9.77 -25.59
CA VAL A 250 4.95 -9.08 -24.57
C VAL A 250 3.52 -8.92 -25.07
N ARG A 251 2.56 -9.39 -24.28
CA ARG A 251 1.13 -9.22 -24.52
C ARG A 251 0.56 -8.29 -23.47
N TRP A 252 -0.10 -7.23 -23.91
CA TRP A 252 -0.82 -6.29 -23.04
C TRP A 252 -2.26 -6.76 -22.91
N GLN A 253 -2.69 -6.92 -21.67
CA GLN A 253 -4.01 -7.41 -21.32
C GLN A 253 -4.76 -6.34 -20.54
N VAL A 254 -6.03 -6.15 -20.88
CA VAL A 254 -6.97 -5.33 -20.10
C VAL A 254 -8.12 -6.22 -19.63
N GLY A 255 -8.47 -6.12 -18.35
CA GLY A 255 -9.56 -6.90 -17.76
C GLY A 255 -10.14 -6.22 -16.53
N LEU A 256 -11.20 -6.83 -15.99
CA LEU A 256 -11.73 -6.41 -14.70
C LEU A 256 -10.71 -6.71 -13.60
N PRO A 257 -10.63 -5.88 -12.54
CA PRO A 257 -9.76 -6.17 -11.40
C PRO A 257 -9.96 -7.59 -10.87
N GLY A 258 -8.87 -8.31 -10.62
CA GLY A 258 -8.91 -9.70 -10.16
C GLY A 258 -9.20 -10.75 -11.25
N ALA A 259 -9.32 -10.39 -12.53
CA ALA A 259 -9.50 -11.36 -13.63
C ALA A 259 -8.35 -12.38 -13.72
N GLN A 260 -7.13 -11.99 -13.34
CA GLN A 260 -6.00 -12.91 -13.29
C GLN A 260 -6.13 -13.92 -12.14
N ILE A 261 -6.74 -13.53 -11.02
CA ILE A 261 -6.88 -14.36 -9.81
C ILE A 261 -7.73 -15.60 -10.10
N VAL A 262 -8.79 -15.46 -10.90
CA VAL A 262 -9.69 -16.57 -11.27
C VAL A 262 -8.96 -17.68 -12.04
N ARG A 263 -7.83 -17.36 -12.68
CA ARG A 263 -7.02 -18.30 -13.48
C ARG A 263 -5.85 -18.89 -12.68
N MET A 264 -5.63 -18.45 -11.45
CA MET A 264 -4.53 -18.95 -10.62
C MET A 264 -4.82 -20.38 -10.16
N ALA A 265 -3.75 -21.15 -10.00
CA ALA A 265 -3.83 -22.42 -9.30
C ALA A 265 -4.21 -22.21 -7.83
N ALA A 266 -4.74 -23.25 -7.20
CA ALA A 266 -4.98 -23.26 -5.77
C ALA A 266 -3.68 -23.00 -5.00
N LEU A 267 -3.74 -22.10 -4.01
CA LEU A 267 -2.61 -21.81 -3.15
C LEU A 267 -2.19 -23.03 -2.32
N SER A 268 -0.88 -23.26 -2.26
CA SER A 268 -0.23 -24.18 -1.32
C SER A 268 -0.32 -23.68 0.13
N ALA A 269 -0.01 -24.54 1.10
CA ALA A 269 -0.03 -24.17 2.52
C ALA A 269 0.92 -22.99 2.84
N SER A 270 2.10 -22.95 2.23
CA SER A 270 3.06 -21.84 2.42
C SER A 270 2.55 -20.52 1.82
N GLU A 271 1.81 -20.57 0.71
CA GLU A 271 1.21 -19.36 0.13
C GLU A 271 0.02 -18.86 0.96
N VAL A 272 -0.79 -19.76 1.52
CA VAL A 272 -1.84 -19.39 2.47
C VAL A 272 -1.23 -18.72 3.71
N ALA A 273 -0.12 -19.27 4.23
CA ALA A 273 0.64 -18.65 5.33
C ALA A 273 1.16 -17.25 4.94
N PHE A 274 1.67 -17.09 3.72
CA PHE A 274 2.13 -15.80 3.20
C PHE A 274 1.01 -14.76 3.10
N VAL A 275 -0.13 -15.11 2.50
CA VAL A 275 -1.28 -14.19 2.33
C VAL A 275 -1.88 -13.81 3.68
N THR A 276 -2.02 -14.77 4.60
CA THR A 276 -2.53 -14.49 5.95
C THR A 276 -1.56 -13.65 6.77
N LEU A 277 -0.24 -13.82 6.57
CA LEU A 277 0.76 -12.97 7.20
C LEU A 277 0.72 -11.54 6.63
N ALA A 278 0.56 -11.38 5.32
CA ALA A 278 0.40 -10.05 4.71
C ALA A 278 -0.84 -9.31 5.25
N LEU A 279 -1.97 -10.00 5.38
CA LEU A 279 -3.17 -9.45 6.02
C LEU A 279 -2.96 -9.10 7.49
N ALA A 280 -2.30 -9.98 8.23
CA ALA A 280 -2.02 -9.78 9.65
C ALA A 280 -1.05 -8.61 9.87
N GLY A 281 -0.02 -8.50 9.03
CA GLY A 281 0.94 -7.40 9.04
C GLY A 281 0.23 -6.06 8.86
N LEU A 282 -0.60 -5.92 7.82
CA LEU A 282 -1.40 -4.71 7.59
C LEU A 282 -2.37 -4.40 8.75
N THR A 283 -3.00 -5.44 9.30
CA THR A 283 -3.92 -5.27 10.44
C THR A 283 -3.17 -4.80 11.68
N PHE A 284 -2.02 -5.40 11.97
CA PHE A 284 -1.20 -5.06 13.12
C PHE A 284 -0.55 -3.68 12.99
N ASP A 285 -0.12 -3.31 11.78
CA ASP A 285 0.40 -1.98 11.45
C ASP A 285 -0.59 -0.90 11.91
N GLY A 286 -1.82 -0.97 11.40
CA GLY A 286 -2.88 -0.05 11.80
C GLY A 286 -3.33 -0.19 13.25
N LEU A 287 -3.33 -1.41 13.83
CA LEU A 287 -3.78 -1.64 15.20
C LEU A 287 -2.80 -1.09 16.22
N SER A 288 -1.50 -1.29 16.00
CA SER A 288 -0.44 -0.99 16.96
C SER A 288 -0.30 0.51 17.27
N GLU A 289 -0.73 1.36 16.34
CA GLU A 289 -0.76 2.82 16.48
C GLU A 289 -2.02 3.33 17.21
N THR A 290 -3.04 2.49 17.41
CA THR A 290 -4.33 2.94 17.97
C THR A 290 -4.26 3.19 19.46
N PHE A 291 -5.08 4.13 19.93
CA PHE A 291 -5.30 4.36 21.36
C PHE A 291 -5.77 3.08 22.08
N PHE A 292 -6.55 2.24 21.39
CA PHE A 292 -7.02 0.97 21.93
C PHE A 292 -5.87 0.02 22.23
N TRP A 293 -4.95 -0.17 21.29
CA TRP A 293 -3.80 -1.05 21.48
C TRP A 293 -2.87 -0.52 22.57
N LEU A 294 -2.55 0.78 22.52
CA LEU A 294 -1.69 1.43 23.51
C LEU A 294 -2.28 1.29 24.93
N ALA A 295 -3.58 1.55 25.10
CA ALA A 295 -4.26 1.33 26.37
C ALA A 295 -4.25 -0.14 26.81
N LEU A 296 -4.41 -1.08 25.88
CA LEU A 296 -4.39 -2.52 26.17
C LEU A 296 -3.02 -2.98 26.71
N ILE A 297 -1.92 -2.39 26.22
CA ILE A 297 -0.57 -2.71 26.68
C ILE A 297 -0.09 -1.82 27.83
N GLY A 298 -0.95 -0.92 28.33
CA GLY A 298 -0.65 -0.03 29.46
C GLY A 298 0.16 1.22 29.10
N GLU A 299 0.25 1.57 27.82
CA GLU A 299 0.96 2.75 27.33
C GLU A 299 0.02 3.95 27.18
N ASN A 300 0.50 5.13 27.59
CA ASN A 300 -0.24 6.37 27.40
C ASN A 300 -0.08 6.84 25.95
N PRO A 301 -1.15 6.90 25.14
CA PRO A 301 -1.05 7.32 23.74
C PRO A 301 -0.67 8.79 23.55
N LEU A 302 -0.78 9.63 24.59
CA LEU A 302 -0.39 11.04 24.56
C LEU A 302 1.04 11.26 25.09
N GLU A 303 1.64 10.24 25.67
CA GLU A 303 2.99 10.27 26.25
C GLU A 303 3.68 8.93 25.95
N PHE A 304 3.86 8.65 24.67
CA PHE A 304 4.44 7.39 24.22
C PHE A 304 5.89 7.25 24.72
N THR A 305 6.15 6.21 25.51
CA THR A 305 7.43 5.98 26.18
C THR A 305 8.57 5.61 25.21
N GLY A 306 8.23 5.29 23.96
CA GLY A 306 9.17 4.96 22.89
C GLY A 306 9.14 3.49 22.48
N ARG A 307 9.67 3.20 21.28
CA ARG A 307 9.59 1.86 20.65
C ARG A 307 10.28 0.76 21.46
N SER A 308 11.29 1.10 22.27
CA SER A 308 12.00 0.15 23.14
C SER A 308 11.13 -0.43 24.25
N ALA A 309 10.19 0.35 24.80
CA ALA A 309 9.30 -0.10 25.86
C ALA A 309 8.28 -1.14 25.36
N VAL A 310 7.81 -0.97 24.12
CA VAL A 310 6.76 -1.79 23.53
C VAL A 310 7.27 -2.90 22.60
N GLN A 311 8.59 -3.02 22.39
CA GLN A 311 9.16 -3.95 21.42
C GLN A 311 8.75 -5.41 21.69
N GLY A 312 8.82 -5.85 22.95
CA GLY A 312 8.47 -7.22 23.34
C GLY A 312 6.99 -7.52 23.14
N VAL A 313 6.11 -6.65 23.67
CA VAL A 313 4.65 -6.83 23.55
C VAL A 313 4.18 -6.72 22.10
N ASN A 314 4.76 -5.83 21.30
CA ASN A 314 4.44 -5.72 19.87
C ASN A 314 4.95 -6.90 19.05
N SER A 315 6.08 -7.52 19.44
CA SER A 315 6.55 -8.78 18.82
C SER A 315 5.54 -9.90 19.03
N VAL A 316 5.03 -10.05 20.26
CA VAL A 316 4.00 -11.04 20.60
C VAL A 316 2.67 -10.67 19.93
N GLY A 317 2.34 -9.38 19.87
CA GLY A 317 1.16 -8.85 19.20
C GLY A 317 1.11 -9.22 17.72
N LEU A 318 2.20 -9.02 16.98
CA LEU A 318 2.30 -9.40 15.57
C LEU A 318 2.05 -10.91 15.35
N ILE A 319 2.68 -11.76 16.18
CA ILE A 319 2.48 -13.21 16.12
C ILE A 319 1.03 -13.58 16.47
N GLY A 320 0.47 -12.94 17.50
CA GLY A 320 -0.91 -13.15 17.96
C GLY A 320 -1.93 -12.78 16.89
N VAL A 321 -1.79 -11.62 16.26
CA VAL A 321 -2.65 -11.18 15.15
C VAL A 321 -2.51 -12.15 13.98
N TRP A 322 -1.31 -12.59 13.63
CA TRP A 322 -1.14 -13.59 12.57
C TRP A 322 -1.83 -14.92 12.88
N ALA A 323 -1.67 -15.43 14.10
CA ALA A 323 -2.35 -16.65 14.54
C ALA A 323 -3.88 -16.50 14.49
N VAL A 324 -4.42 -15.36 14.95
CA VAL A 324 -5.86 -15.05 14.88
C VAL A 324 -6.34 -14.96 13.43
N THR A 325 -5.60 -14.30 12.54
CA THR A 325 -5.94 -14.21 11.11
C THR A 325 -5.98 -15.59 10.46
N VAL A 326 -4.97 -16.44 10.70
CA VAL A 326 -4.95 -17.82 10.19
C VAL A 326 -6.14 -18.61 10.75
N ALA A 327 -6.38 -18.54 12.05
CA ALA A 327 -7.48 -19.26 12.71
C ALA A 327 -8.85 -18.81 12.18
N ALA A 328 -9.05 -17.50 11.99
CA ALA A 328 -10.28 -16.95 11.47
C ALA A 328 -10.56 -17.40 10.03
N VAL A 329 -9.56 -17.30 9.15
CA VAL A 329 -9.69 -17.74 7.74
C VAL A 329 -9.96 -19.24 7.66
N LEU A 330 -9.13 -20.07 8.32
CA LEU A 330 -9.31 -21.52 8.30
C LEU A 330 -10.60 -21.95 9.00
N GLY A 331 -10.98 -21.28 10.10
CA GLY A 331 -12.23 -21.49 10.83
C GLY A 331 -13.44 -21.22 9.96
N ALA A 332 -13.51 -20.05 9.31
CA ALA A 332 -14.59 -19.71 8.40
C ALA A 332 -14.74 -20.72 7.25
N LEU A 333 -13.62 -21.17 6.68
CA LEU A 333 -13.63 -22.20 5.63
C LEU A 333 -14.11 -23.56 6.14
N ARG A 334 -13.68 -23.99 7.34
CA ARG A 334 -14.13 -25.24 7.98
C ARG A 334 -15.63 -25.20 8.30
N LEU A 335 -16.12 -24.11 8.86
CA LEU A 335 -17.54 -23.88 9.13
C LEU A 335 -18.36 -23.89 7.83
N GLY A 336 -17.88 -23.22 6.78
CA GLY A 336 -18.54 -23.23 5.47
C GLY A 336 -18.65 -24.64 4.87
N ARG A 337 -17.61 -25.47 5.00
CA ARG A 337 -17.65 -26.88 4.59
C ARG A 337 -18.65 -27.70 5.41
N ALA A 338 -18.67 -27.51 6.72
CA ALA A 338 -19.63 -28.19 7.60
C ALA A 338 -21.10 -27.85 7.26
N LEU A 339 -21.34 -26.66 6.72
CA LEU A 339 -22.65 -26.22 6.21
C LEU A 339 -22.95 -26.68 4.78
N GLY A 340 -22.15 -27.61 4.23
CA GLY A 340 -22.35 -28.20 2.90
C GLY A 340 -21.63 -27.48 1.76
N GLY A 341 -20.60 -26.68 2.05
CA GLY A 341 -19.77 -26.01 1.06
C GLY A 341 -18.64 -26.91 0.50
N GLY A 342 -18.47 -26.94 -0.82
CA GLY A 342 -17.38 -27.66 -1.49
C GLY A 342 -16.04 -26.91 -1.55
N PHE A 343 -15.84 -25.91 -0.68
CA PHE A 343 -14.76 -24.93 -0.84
C PHE A 343 -13.37 -25.53 -0.65
N ALA A 344 -12.49 -25.44 -1.65
CA ALA A 344 -11.06 -25.66 -1.45
C ALA A 344 -10.43 -24.42 -0.77
N VAL A 345 -9.53 -24.63 0.19
CA VAL A 345 -8.91 -23.51 0.96
C VAL A 345 -8.09 -22.62 0.04
N GLY A 346 -7.21 -23.20 -0.78
CA GLY A 346 -6.30 -22.46 -1.65
C GLY A 346 -6.99 -21.44 -2.57
N PRO A 347 -8.01 -21.84 -3.35
CA PRO A 347 -8.73 -20.92 -4.23
C PRO A 347 -9.43 -19.79 -3.47
N VAL A 348 -10.13 -20.08 -2.37
CA VAL A 348 -10.88 -19.04 -1.66
C VAL A 348 -9.94 -18.04 -0.97
N VAL A 349 -8.77 -18.47 -0.48
CA VAL A 349 -7.78 -17.56 0.13
C VAL A 349 -7.28 -16.49 -0.86
N LEU A 350 -7.27 -16.77 -2.17
CA LEU A 350 -6.91 -15.77 -3.17
C LEU A 350 -7.82 -14.53 -3.16
N SER A 351 -9.08 -14.66 -2.72
CA SER A 351 -9.99 -13.52 -2.61
C SER A 351 -9.52 -12.46 -1.61
N PHE A 352 -8.76 -12.87 -0.59
CA PHE A 352 -8.23 -11.98 0.43
C PHE A 352 -7.09 -11.10 -0.08
N LEU A 353 -6.47 -11.42 -1.22
CA LEU A 353 -5.51 -10.53 -1.88
C LEU A 353 -6.15 -9.17 -2.20
N ALA A 354 -7.41 -9.18 -2.64
CA ALA A 354 -8.16 -7.95 -2.88
C ALA A 354 -8.30 -7.13 -1.59
N ILE A 355 -8.68 -7.77 -0.47
CA ILE A 355 -8.80 -7.12 0.84
C ILE A 355 -7.47 -6.47 1.26
N ALA A 356 -6.37 -7.23 1.19
CA ALA A 356 -5.04 -6.73 1.53
C ALA A 356 -4.65 -5.51 0.67
N ALA A 357 -4.87 -5.58 -0.64
CA ALA A 357 -4.55 -4.51 -1.56
C ALA A 357 -5.38 -3.23 -1.33
N GLY A 358 -6.69 -3.38 -1.11
CA GLY A 358 -7.57 -2.26 -0.81
C GLY A 358 -7.20 -1.56 0.50
N TYR A 359 -6.86 -2.34 1.53
CA TYR A 359 -6.40 -1.79 2.79
C TYR A 359 -5.04 -1.10 2.64
N HIS A 360 -4.05 -1.71 1.97
CA HIS A 360 -2.75 -1.08 1.69
C HIS A 360 -2.91 0.28 0.98
N ALA A 361 -3.78 0.33 -0.03
CA ALA A 361 -4.10 1.56 -0.75
C ALA A 361 -4.73 2.63 0.12
N ALA A 362 -5.73 2.26 0.92
CA ALA A 362 -6.39 3.22 1.80
C ALA A 362 -5.46 3.69 2.93
N HIS A 363 -4.75 2.77 3.56
CA HIS A 363 -3.89 3.03 4.71
C HIS A 363 -2.75 3.98 4.35
N TYR A 364 -2.04 3.72 3.25
CA TYR A 364 -0.87 4.52 2.87
C TYR A 364 -1.16 5.73 1.97
N LEU A 365 -2.44 6.03 1.65
CA LEU A 365 -2.78 7.16 0.78
C LEU A 365 -2.27 8.51 1.32
N VAL A 366 -2.50 8.78 2.61
CA VAL A 366 -2.05 10.05 3.22
C VAL A 366 -0.53 10.10 3.24
N MET A 367 0.13 9.00 3.62
CA MET A 367 1.59 8.89 3.60
C MET A 367 2.18 9.11 2.21
N LEU A 368 1.53 8.61 1.15
CA LEU A 368 1.97 8.88 -0.22
C LEU A 368 1.87 10.37 -0.58
N LEU A 369 0.77 11.04 -0.19
CA LEU A 369 0.56 12.46 -0.47
C LEU A 369 1.54 13.36 0.30
N THR A 370 1.99 12.92 1.48
CA THR A 370 2.91 13.68 2.33
C THR A 370 4.37 13.31 2.05
N ALA A 371 4.76 12.06 2.28
CA ALA A 371 6.13 11.57 2.06
C ALA A 371 6.52 11.57 0.58
N GLY A 372 5.55 11.55 -0.35
CA GLY A 372 5.80 11.76 -1.78
C GLY A 372 6.40 13.12 -2.08
N GLN A 373 6.04 14.17 -1.34
CA GLN A 373 6.64 15.51 -1.49
C GLN A 373 8.12 15.50 -1.08
N PHE A 374 8.43 14.87 0.06
CA PHE A 374 9.82 14.66 0.49
C PHE A 374 10.61 13.82 -0.52
N THR A 375 10.00 12.75 -1.05
CA THR A 375 10.62 11.88 -2.05
C THR A 375 10.98 12.65 -3.33
N LEU A 376 10.09 13.52 -3.81
CA LEU A 376 10.36 14.38 -4.97
C LEU A 376 11.50 15.38 -4.68
N SER A 377 11.55 15.94 -3.46
CA SER A 377 12.62 16.83 -3.03
C SER A 377 13.97 16.11 -3.01
N ALA A 378 14.03 14.93 -2.38
CA ALA A 378 15.24 14.11 -2.30
C ALA A 378 15.68 13.58 -3.67
N LEU A 379 14.77 13.33 -4.61
CA LEU A 379 15.16 12.99 -5.99
C LEU A 379 15.83 14.16 -6.73
N ASN A 380 15.44 15.40 -6.41
CA ASN A 380 16.06 16.60 -6.98
C ASN A 380 17.40 16.93 -6.30
N ASP A 381 17.53 16.69 -4.99
CA ASP A 381 18.76 16.88 -4.22
C ASP A 381 19.14 15.63 -3.39
N PRO A 382 19.67 14.57 -4.02
CA PRO A 382 19.93 13.27 -3.39
C PRO A 382 20.87 13.27 -2.18
N LEU A 383 21.80 14.22 -2.15
CA LEU A 383 22.80 14.32 -1.08
C LEU A 383 22.48 15.46 -0.10
N PHE A 384 21.36 16.17 -0.31
CA PHE A 384 20.94 17.33 0.46
C PHE A 384 22.02 18.42 0.55
N ARG A 385 22.60 18.77 -0.61
CA ARG A 385 23.70 19.74 -0.76
C ARG A 385 23.29 21.01 -1.51
N GLY A 386 22.01 21.13 -1.87
CA GLY A 386 21.50 22.18 -2.75
C GLY A 386 21.62 21.82 -4.24
N ASP A 387 21.73 20.54 -4.58
CA ASP A 387 21.71 20.08 -5.97
C ASP A 387 20.30 20.23 -6.60
N ALA A 388 20.23 20.22 -7.93
CA ALA A 388 18.97 20.29 -8.68
C ALA A 388 18.96 19.34 -9.87
N TRP A 389 19.09 18.03 -9.63
CA TRP A 389 19.21 17.00 -10.67
C TRP A 389 17.99 16.91 -11.60
N LEU A 390 16.79 17.25 -11.10
CA LEU A 390 15.57 17.30 -11.89
C LEU A 390 15.25 18.71 -12.41
N GLY A 391 16.06 19.72 -12.05
CA GLY A 391 15.81 21.12 -12.39
C GLY A 391 14.56 21.70 -11.72
N LEU A 392 14.05 21.07 -10.65
CA LEU A 392 12.90 21.58 -9.92
C LEU A 392 13.29 22.82 -9.09
N PRO A 393 12.44 23.87 -9.04
CA PRO A 393 12.66 24.99 -8.14
C PRO A 393 12.55 24.52 -6.68
N PRO A 394 13.20 25.21 -5.72
CA PRO A 394 12.99 24.94 -4.30
C PRO A 394 11.51 25.03 -3.94
N PHE A 395 10.97 23.97 -3.34
CA PHE A 395 9.59 23.93 -2.86
C PHE A 395 9.54 23.45 -1.42
N TYR A 396 8.54 23.95 -0.68
CA TYR A 396 8.33 23.57 0.71
C TYR A 396 7.34 22.41 0.77
N VAL A 397 7.71 21.37 1.52
CA VAL A 397 6.77 20.29 1.83
C VAL A 397 5.68 20.84 2.74
N SER A 398 4.42 20.65 2.34
CA SER A 398 3.27 21.21 3.05
C SER A 398 2.24 20.14 3.39
N PHE A 399 1.79 20.19 4.64
CA PHE A 399 0.66 19.43 5.15
C PHE A 399 -0.62 20.26 5.22
N GLY A 400 -0.59 21.54 4.79
CA GLY A 400 -1.71 22.47 4.94
C GLY A 400 -2.98 22.04 4.18
N PHE A 401 -2.86 21.17 3.17
CA PHE A 401 -4.03 20.60 2.51
C PHE A 401 -4.87 19.73 3.46
N LEU A 402 -4.28 19.15 4.52
CA LEU A 402 -4.97 18.35 5.53
C LEU A 402 -5.75 19.20 6.54
N SER A 403 -5.60 20.53 6.54
CA SER A 403 -6.47 21.43 7.33
C SER A 403 -7.68 21.92 6.52
N VAL A 404 -7.81 21.53 5.25
CA VAL A 404 -8.90 21.95 4.37
C VAL A 404 -10.01 20.90 4.37
N GLY A 405 -11.19 21.24 4.91
CA GLY A 405 -12.28 20.28 5.16
C GLY A 405 -12.74 19.48 3.94
N TRP A 406 -12.82 20.10 2.75
CA TRP A 406 -13.21 19.37 1.53
C TRP A 406 -12.12 18.41 1.05
N VAL A 407 -10.84 18.74 1.28
CA VAL A 407 -9.71 17.86 0.93
C VAL A 407 -9.71 16.63 1.83
N VAL A 408 -9.83 16.82 3.15
CA VAL A 408 -9.88 15.70 4.10
C VAL A 408 -11.08 14.78 3.82
N THR A 409 -12.25 15.36 3.55
CA THR A 409 -13.43 14.58 3.15
C THR A 409 -13.18 13.80 1.85
N SER A 410 -12.50 14.38 0.87
CA SER A 410 -12.18 13.71 -0.40
C SER A 410 -11.15 12.58 -0.23
N VAL A 411 -10.14 12.79 0.61
CA VAL A 411 -9.15 11.76 0.96
C VAL A 411 -9.85 10.59 1.65
N TYR A 412 -10.67 10.87 2.67
CA TYR A 412 -11.44 9.83 3.37
C TYR A 412 -12.40 9.09 2.42
N ALA A 413 -13.09 9.80 1.53
CA ALA A 413 -13.95 9.18 0.52
C ALA A 413 -13.15 8.26 -0.42
N ALA A 414 -11.96 8.65 -0.86
CA ALA A 414 -11.09 7.81 -1.68
C ALA A 414 -10.65 6.54 -0.93
N GLN A 415 -10.26 6.67 0.34
CA GLN A 415 -9.90 5.53 1.19
C GLN A 415 -11.08 4.59 1.43
N PHE A 416 -12.27 5.16 1.69
CA PHE A 416 -13.53 4.41 1.84
C PHE A 416 -13.87 3.63 0.57
N VAL A 417 -13.82 4.28 -0.60
CA VAL A 417 -14.09 3.63 -1.89
C VAL A 417 -13.08 2.53 -2.18
N ALA A 418 -11.79 2.76 -1.87
CA ALA A 418 -10.76 1.74 -2.02
C ALA A 418 -11.04 0.49 -1.16
N ILE A 419 -11.35 0.68 0.13
CA ILE A 419 -11.67 -0.44 1.03
C ILE A 419 -12.96 -1.15 0.58
N LEU A 420 -14.04 -0.40 0.36
CA LEU A 420 -15.33 -0.97 -0.03
C LEU A 420 -15.23 -1.72 -1.36
N GLY A 421 -14.63 -1.10 -2.37
CA GLY A 421 -14.46 -1.70 -3.70
C GLY A 421 -13.65 -2.99 -3.64
N ALA A 422 -12.58 -3.02 -2.83
CA ALA A 422 -11.76 -4.21 -2.70
C ALA A 422 -12.46 -5.35 -1.93
N HIS A 423 -13.30 -5.04 -0.94
CA HIS A 423 -14.10 -6.05 -0.25
C HIS A 423 -15.24 -6.59 -1.13
N VAL A 424 -15.90 -5.74 -1.91
CA VAL A 424 -16.87 -6.17 -2.93
C VAL A 424 -16.20 -7.09 -3.95
N LEU A 425 -15.00 -6.72 -4.44
CA LEU A 425 -14.22 -7.57 -5.32
C LEU A 425 -13.84 -8.91 -4.66
N ALA A 426 -13.41 -8.88 -3.40
CA ALA A 426 -13.10 -10.09 -2.63
C ALA A 426 -14.31 -11.02 -2.53
N VAL A 427 -15.50 -10.48 -2.25
CA VAL A 427 -16.75 -11.27 -2.23
C VAL A 427 -17.02 -11.90 -3.59
N VAL A 428 -16.91 -11.14 -4.69
CA VAL A 428 -17.12 -11.65 -6.05
C VAL A 428 -16.12 -12.78 -6.37
N LEU A 429 -14.85 -12.60 -6.01
CA LEU A 429 -13.81 -13.60 -6.19
C LEU A 429 -14.08 -14.85 -5.34
N ALA A 430 -14.43 -14.68 -4.07
CA ALA A 430 -14.72 -15.78 -3.17
C ALA A 430 -15.88 -16.63 -3.67
N LEU A 431 -16.99 -16.01 -4.08
CA LEU A 431 -18.15 -16.72 -4.62
C LEU A 431 -17.80 -17.47 -5.92
N ARG A 432 -16.98 -16.89 -6.80
CA ARG A 432 -16.53 -17.56 -8.03
C ARG A 432 -15.58 -18.74 -7.76
N LEU A 433 -14.64 -18.58 -6.84
CA LEU A 433 -13.60 -19.58 -6.54
C LEU A 433 -14.11 -20.71 -5.65
N ALA A 434 -15.17 -20.45 -4.88
CA ALA A 434 -15.86 -21.41 -4.05
C ALA A 434 -16.61 -22.51 -4.83
N GLY A 435 -17.04 -22.22 -6.07
CA GLY A 435 -17.89 -23.12 -6.86
C GLY A 435 -19.35 -23.19 -6.39
N PRO A 436 -20.19 -24.03 -7.02
CA PRO A 436 -21.61 -24.17 -6.65
C PRO A 436 -21.76 -24.74 -5.24
N SER A 437 -22.42 -24.01 -4.36
CA SER A 437 -22.73 -24.48 -3.00
C SER A 437 -24.02 -23.84 -2.46
N ARG A 438 -24.55 -24.35 -1.34
CA ARG A 438 -25.73 -23.75 -0.69
C ARG A 438 -25.36 -22.34 -0.20
N ALA A 439 -26.26 -21.37 -0.37
CA ALA A 439 -26.01 -19.99 0.09
C ALA A 439 -25.59 -19.90 1.57
N VAL A 440 -26.15 -20.77 2.42
CA VAL A 440 -25.82 -20.87 3.86
C VAL A 440 -24.34 -21.22 4.10
N ALA A 441 -23.72 -21.99 3.22
CA ALA A 441 -22.31 -22.37 3.35
C ALA A 441 -21.36 -21.15 3.21
N HIS A 442 -21.80 -20.09 2.54
CA HIS A 442 -21.00 -18.87 2.40
C HIS A 442 -21.08 -17.95 3.62
N LEU A 443 -22.04 -18.12 4.54
CA LEU A 443 -22.25 -17.22 5.67
C LEU A 443 -21.02 -17.02 6.57
N PRO A 444 -20.25 -18.07 6.96
CA PRO A 444 -19.07 -17.87 7.79
C PRO A 444 -17.99 -17.01 7.10
N LEU A 445 -17.79 -17.21 5.79
CA LEU A 445 -16.84 -16.42 5.01
C LEU A 445 -17.33 -14.99 4.83
N THR A 446 -18.62 -14.80 4.54
CA THR A 446 -19.25 -13.48 4.47
C THR A 446 -19.09 -12.71 5.77
N ALA A 447 -19.36 -13.35 6.91
CA ALA A 447 -19.19 -12.73 8.22
C ALA A 447 -17.74 -12.30 8.46
N LEU A 448 -16.77 -13.14 8.07
CA LEU A 448 -15.35 -12.79 8.16
C LEU A 448 -14.98 -11.60 7.27
N MET A 449 -15.47 -11.57 6.02
CA MET A 449 -15.20 -10.47 5.09
C MET A 449 -15.84 -9.16 5.57
N VAL A 450 -17.07 -9.20 6.08
CA VAL A 450 -17.73 -8.03 6.69
C VAL A 450 -16.94 -7.57 7.92
N GLY A 451 -16.46 -8.50 8.75
CA GLY A 451 -15.58 -8.22 9.88
C GLY A 451 -14.31 -7.49 9.47
N TYR A 452 -13.64 -7.93 8.40
CA TYR A 452 -12.47 -7.24 7.84
C TYR A 452 -12.80 -5.87 7.26
N THR A 453 -13.98 -5.68 6.64
CA THR A 453 -14.43 -4.35 6.18
C THR A 453 -14.57 -3.39 7.36
N VAL A 454 -15.26 -3.83 8.41
CA VAL A 454 -15.50 -3.05 9.61
C VAL A 454 -14.19 -2.74 10.30
N LEU A 455 -13.32 -3.75 10.48
CA LEU A 455 -12.01 -3.59 11.08
C LEU A 455 -11.14 -2.62 10.28
N GLY A 456 -11.06 -2.77 8.96
CA GLY A 456 -10.25 -1.90 8.10
C GLY A 456 -10.68 -0.44 8.14
N LEU A 457 -11.99 -0.16 8.08
CA LEU A 457 -12.52 1.20 8.20
C LEU A 457 -12.36 1.75 9.63
N TRP A 458 -12.54 0.91 10.65
CA TRP A 458 -12.30 1.29 12.04
C TRP A 458 -10.84 1.70 12.26
N LEU A 459 -9.88 0.87 11.82
CA LEU A 459 -8.44 1.17 11.90
C LEU A 459 -8.05 2.45 11.15
N LEU A 460 -8.79 2.81 10.10
CA LEU A 460 -8.57 4.05 9.36
C LEU A 460 -9.10 5.29 10.10
N SER A 461 -10.23 5.15 10.78
CA SER A 461 -10.95 6.27 11.40
C SER A 461 -10.66 6.49 12.89
N THR A 462 -10.07 5.49 13.56
CA THR A 462 -9.83 5.53 15.00
C THR A 462 -8.66 6.44 15.37
N ALA A 463 -8.63 6.91 16.62
CA ALA A 463 -7.55 7.74 17.14
C ALA A 463 -6.23 6.96 17.21
N ARG A 464 -5.14 7.61 16.79
CA ARG A 464 -3.78 7.07 16.79
C ARG A 464 -2.84 7.93 17.64
N GLY A 465 -1.98 7.28 18.41
CA GLY A 465 -1.08 7.92 19.39
C GLY A 465 0.37 8.09 18.93
N ILE A 466 0.75 7.47 17.81
CA ILE A 466 2.08 7.48 17.22
C ILE A 466 1.98 7.55 15.69
#